data_AF-A0A7U9RT20-F1
#
_entry.id   AF-A0A7U9RT20-F1
#
_cell.length_a   1.000
_cell.length_b   1.000
_cell.length_c   1.000
_cell.angle_alpha   90.00
_cell.angle_beta   90.00
_cell.angle_gamma   90.00
#
_symmetry.space_group_name_H-M   'P 1'
#
loop_
_entity.id
_entity.type
_entity.pdbx_description
1 polymer ?
#
loop_
_entity_poly.entity_id
_entity_poly.type
_entity_poly.pdbx_seq_one_letter_code
_entity_poly.pdbx_strand_id
1 'polypeptide(L)'
;MLNQRMNLATLCLRLCEEIEEYYAGSNCQLKPMLKDEAFEKEVAIGEDIYHALYEIMCELIDIFRKENDKIIVSTYQTGIVIAGLEIAGKNLYDLCLVENDKYLIQRSRLGIALVFLQQEKIKVEQVYGKGGGIELL
;
A
#
# COMPACT_ATOMS: atom_id res chain seq x y z
N MET A 1 -9.96 -4.12 -20.25
CA MET A 1 -9.55 -3.14 -19.23
C MET A 1 -8.62 -2.13 -19.88
N LEU A 2 -8.89 -0.84 -19.73
CA LEU A 2 -8.00 0.21 -20.19
C LEU A 2 -6.91 0.39 -19.13
N ASN A 3 -5.66 0.07 -19.49
CA ASN A 3 -4.52 0.34 -18.61
C ASN A 3 -4.13 1.80 -18.79
N GLN A 4 -4.15 2.57 -17.70
CA GLN A 4 -3.58 3.91 -17.69
C GLN A 4 -2.06 3.78 -17.54
N ARG A 5 -1.32 4.44 -18.43
CA ARG A 5 0.13 4.57 -18.30
C ARG A 5 0.46 5.87 -17.58
N MET A 6 1.26 5.78 -16.54
CA MET A 6 1.76 6.92 -15.78
C MET A 6 3.11 6.55 -15.18
N ASN A 7 3.90 7.52 -14.73
CA ASN A 7 5.11 7.18 -13.98
C ASN A 7 4.75 6.78 -12.52
N LEU A 8 5.65 6.05 -11.87
CA LEU A 8 5.46 5.55 -10.51
C LEU A 8 5.26 6.70 -9.49
N ALA A 9 5.93 7.83 -9.70
CA ALA A 9 5.76 9.03 -8.88
C ALA A 9 4.32 9.58 -8.95
N THR A 10 3.73 9.67 -10.15
CA THR A 10 2.35 10.09 -10.38
C THR A 10 1.35 9.13 -9.75
N LEU A 11 1.57 7.81 -9.88
CA LEU A 11 0.73 6.82 -9.21
C LEU A 11 0.74 7.01 -7.68
N CYS A 12 1.95 7.13 -7.11
CA CYS A 12 2.12 7.31 -5.67
C CYS A 12 1.48 8.62 -5.18
N LEU A 13 1.62 9.72 -5.92
CA LEU A 13 1.00 11.00 -5.59
C LEU A 13 -0.52 10.93 -5.62
N ARG A 14 -1.11 10.37 -6.69
CA ARG A 14 -2.56 10.21 -6.79
C ARG A 14 -3.14 9.41 -5.64
N LEU A 15 -2.50 8.29 -5.28
CA LEU A 15 -2.92 7.49 -4.12
C LEU A 15 -2.85 8.31 -2.83
N CYS A 16 -1.77 9.10 -2.62
CA CYS A 16 -1.68 9.96 -1.44
C CYS A 16 -2.78 11.03 -1.42
N GLU A 17 -3.02 11.71 -2.54
CA GLU A 17 -4.04 12.75 -2.67
C GLU A 17 -5.45 12.21 -2.35
N GLU A 18 -5.83 11.07 -2.94
CA GLU A 18 -7.14 10.44 -2.69
C GLU A 18 -7.29 9.99 -1.24
N ILE A 19 -6.23 9.44 -0.64
CA ILE A 19 -6.25 9.01 0.77
C ILE A 19 -6.31 10.22 1.71
N GLU A 20 -5.57 11.30 1.43
CA GLU A 20 -5.64 12.55 2.19
C GLU A 20 -7.05 13.16 2.12
N GLU A 21 -7.69 13.13 0.96
CA GLU A 21 -9.09 13.55 0.79
C GLU A 21 -10.04 12.65 1.60
N TYR A 22 -9.87 11.32 1.54
CA TYR A 22 -10.67 10.37 2.33
C TYR A 22 -10.57 10.63 3.83
N TYR A 23 -9.38 11.00 4.31
CA TYR A 23 -9.12 11.32 5.71
C TYR A 23 -9.24 12.81 6.06
N ALA A 24 -9.82 13.63 5.18
CA ALA A 24 -9.99 15.06 5.41
C ALA A 24 -10.70 15.34 6.75
N GLY A 25 -10.05 16.12 7.61
CA GLY A 25 -10.56 16.46 8.94
C GLY A 25 -10.23 15.45 10.05
N SER A 26 -9.49 14.37 9.74
CA SER A 26 -8.87 13.52 10.76
C SER A 26 -7.44 13.98 11.09
N ASN A 27 -6.85 13.44 12.16
CA ASN A 27 -5.44 13.68 12.51
C ASN A 27 -4.45 12.83 11.68
N CYS A 28 -4.92 12.18 10.62
CA CYS A 28 -4.07 11.36 9.76
C CYS A 28 -3.22 12.25 8.86
N GLN A 29 -1.89 12.21 9.01
CA GLN A 29 -0.97 12.92 8.15
C GLN A 29 -0.28 11.94 7.21
N LEU A 30 -0.59 12.01 5.92
CA LEU A 30 0.20 11.36 4.89
C LEU A 30 1.33 12.28 4.45
N LYS A 31 2.46 11.69 4.07
CA LYS A 31 3.54 12.40 3.39
C LYS A 31 4.10 11.55 2.27
N PRO A 32 3.95 11.98 1.00
CA PRO A 32 4.68 11.37 -0.09
C PRO A 32 6.19 11.67 0.02
N MET A 33 7.01 10.65 -0.18
CA MET A 33 8.48 10.74 -0.27
C MET A 33 8.96 9.97 -1.50
N LEU A 34 8.83 10.60 -2.66
CA LEU A 34 9.19 10.04 -3.95
C LEU A 34 10.71 10.13 -4.15
N LYS A 35 11.29 9.12 -4.79
CA LYS A 35 12.68 9.17 -5.27
C LYS A 35 12.72 9.68 -6.70
N ASP A 36 13.80 10.36 -7.09
CA ASP A 36 13.96 10.93 -8.45
C ASP A 36 13.77 9.87 -9.55
N GLU A 37 14.29 8.67 -9.32
CA GLU A 37 14.14 7.52 -10.24
C GLU A 37 12.68 7.10 -10.48
N ALA A 38 11.73 7.49 -9.63
CA ALA A 38 10.32 7.14 -9.80
C ALA A 38 9.62 7.98 -10.88
N PHE A 39 10.14 9.16 -11.22
CA PHE A 39 9.60 10.00 -12.30
C PHE A 39 9.90 9.41 -13.69
N GLU A 40 10.99 8.65 -13.81
CA GLU A 40 11.42 8.03 -15.06
C GLU A 40 10.84 6.62 -15.28
N LYS A 41 10.25 6.01 -14.23
CA LYS A 41 9.70 4.65 -14.27
C LYS A 41 8.23 4.65 -14.69
N GLU A 42 7.97 4.32 -15.95
CA GLU A 42 6.61 4.13 -16.47
C GLU A 42 6.00 2.83 -15.93
N VAL A 43 4.77 2.92 -15.42
CA VAL A 43 3.94 1.81 -14.98
C VAL A 43 2.62 1.81 -15.74
N ALA A 44 2.13 0.63 -16.07
CA ALA A 44 0.80 0.45 -16.63
C ALA A 44 -0.08 -0.19 -15.56
N ILE A 45 -1.10 0.52 -15.11
CA ILE A 45 -2.02 0.07 -14.06
C ILE A 45 -3.45 0.06 -14.57
N GLY A 46 -4.15 -1.05 -14.35
CA GLY A 46 -5.59 -1.15 -14.61
C GLY A 46 -6.37 -0.47 -13.48
N GLU A 47 -7.57 0.00 -13.81
CA GLU A 47 -8.45 0.67 -12.84
C GLU A 47 -8.80 -0.21 -11.63
N ASP A 48 -9.05 -1.50 -11.84
CA ASP A 48 -9.36 -2.43 -10.74
C ASP A 48 -8.16 -2.63 -9.79
N ILE A 49 -6.95 -2.68 -10.36
CA ILE A 49 -5.70 -2.78 -9.59
C ILE A 49 -5.48 -1.51 -8.76
N TYR A 50 -5.74 -0.35 -9.36
CA TYR A 50 -5.63 0.93 -8.69
C TYR A 50 -6.58 1.01 -7.48
N HIS A 51 -7.85 0.66 -7.67
CA HIS A 51 -8.83 0.63 -6.58
C HIS A 51 -8.46 -0.38 -5.49
N ALA A 52 -7.96 -1.56 -5.86
CA ALA A 52 -7.50 -2.54 -4.88
C ALA A 52 -6.30 -2.04 -4.06
N LEU A 53 -5.36 -1.32 -4.68
CA LEU A 53 -4.25 -0.67 -3.96
C LEU A 53 -4.79 0.39 -2.99
N TYR A 54 -5.66 1.28 -3.46
CA TYR A 54 -6.29 2.31 -2.61
C TYR A 54 -6.99 1.70 -1.39
N GLU A 55 -7.83 0.69 -1.59
CA GLU A 55 -8.56 0.00 -0.51
C GLU A 55 -7.61 -0.64 0.50
N ILE A 56 -6.54 -1.28 0.02
CA ILE A 56 -5.51 -1.86 0.90
C ILE A 56 -4.84 -0.78 1.74
N MET A 57 -4.44 0.33 1.12
CA MET A 57 -3.77 1.42 1.83
C MET A 57 -4.67 2.02 2.91
N CYS A 58 -5.94 2.30 2.61
CA CYS A 58 -6.90 2.82 3.58
C CYS A 58 -7.09 1.87 4.76
N GLU A 59 -7.38 0.60 4.50
CA GLU A 59 -7.60 -0.40 5.56
C GLU A 59 -6.33 -0.64 6.40
N LEU A 60 -5.14 -0.61 5.78
CA LEU A 60 -3.88 -0.70 6.52
C LEU A 60 -3.69 0.48 7.48
N ILE A 61 -4.00 1.70 7.01
CA ILE A 61 -3.94 2.91 7.83
C ILE A 61 -4.96 2.82 8.97
N ASP A 62 -6.20 2.43 8.69
CA ASP A 62 -7.27 2.32 9.70
C ASP A 62 -6.95 1.29 10.79
N ILE A 63 -6.37 0.14 10.41
CA ILE A 63 -6.10 -0.95 11.35
C ILE A 63 -4.80 -0.72 12.13
N PHE A 64 -3.74 -0.20 11.48
CA PHE A 64 -2.39 -0.25 12.01
C PHE A 64 -1.74 1.11 12.30
N ARG A 65 -2.36 2.25 11.97
CA ARG A 65 -1.77 3.55 12.35
C ARG A 65 -1.77 3.72 13.87
N LYS A 66 -0.72 4.31 14.43
CA LYS A 66 -0.81 4.89 15.78
C LYS A 66 -1.45 6.27 15.71
N GLU A 67 -2.12 6.64 16.79
CA GLU A 67 -2.69 7.98 16.93
C GLU A 67 -1.58 9.05 16.89
N ASN A 68 -1.70 10.02 15.99
CA ASN A 68 -0.75 11.12 15.72
C ASN A 68 0.56 10.73 14.99
N ASP A 69 0.69 9.49 14.51
CA ASP A 69 1.85 9.14 13.67
C ASP A 69 1.68 9.61 12.24
N LYS A 70 2.82 10.00 11.66
CA LYS A 70 2.92 10.39 10.27
C LYS A 70 3.09 9.15 9.41
N ILE A 71 2.18 8.93 8.48
CA ILE A 71 2.28 7.87 7.48
C ILE A 71 3.14 8.38 6.33
N ILE A 72 4.22 7.67 6.03
CA ILE A 72 5.10 8.00 4.90
C ILE A 72 4.81 7.01 3.78
N VAL A 73 4.46 7.53 2.61
CA VAL A 73 4.31 6.73 1.39
C VAL A 73 5.48 7.07 0.48
N SER A 74 6.29 6.09 0.13
CA SER A 74 7.48 6.27 -0.70
C SER A 74 7.52 5.28 -1.85
N THR A 75 8.40 5.56 -2.81
CA THR A 75 8.66 4.67 -3.94
C THR A 75 9.96 3.91 -3.71
N TYR A 76 9.97 2.61 -3.99
CA TYR A 76 11.18 1.79 -3.94
C TYR A 76 11.22 0.85 -5.15
N GLN A 77 12.26 0.98 -5.98
CA GLN A 77 12.37 0.23 -7.25
C GLN A 77 11.14 0.42 -8.13
N THR A 78 10.28 -0.60 -8.26
CA THR A 78 9.02 -0.57 -9.02
C THR A 78 7.78 -0.66 -8.11
N GLY A 79 7.96 -0.48 -6.80
CA GLY A 79 6.91 -0.63 -5.79
C GLY A 79 6.66 0.64 -4.99
N ILE A 80 5.58 0.59 -4.21
CA ILE A 80 5.18 1.60 -3.22
C ILE A 80 5.41 1.01 -1.84
N VAL A 81 5.98 1.81 -0.93
CA VAL A 81 6.26 1.44 0.46
C VAL A 81 5.49 2.36 1.38
N ILE A 82 4.86 1.79 2.40
CA ILE A 82 4.11 2.52 3.42
C ILE A 82 4.79 2.29 4.77
N ALA A 83 5.18 3.37 5.42
CA ALA A 83 5.83 3.37 6.73
C ALA A 83 5.00 4.15 7.76
N GLY A 84 5.22 3.87 9.05
CA GLY A 84 4.47 4.45 10.16
C GLY A 84 3.29 3.60 10.65
N LEU A 85 3.25 2.30 10.29
CA LEU A 85 2.25 1.34 10.73
C LEU A 85 2.79 0.46 11.88
N GLU A 86 1.99 0.24 12.91
CA GLU A 86 2.27 -0.68 14.02
C GLU A 86 1.53 -2.01 13.85
N ILE A 87 2.20 -2.97 13.22
CA ILE A 87 1.68 -4.32 13.01
C ILE A 87 2.18 -5.21 14.18
N ALA A 88 1.59 -5.04 15.36
CA ALA A 88 1.91 -5.86 16.53
C ALA A 88 1.02 -7.12 16.58
N GLY A 89 1.62 -8.30 16.48
CA GLY A 89 0.97 -9.57 16.88
C GLY A 89 0.02 -10.26 15.88
N LYS A 90 -0.18 -9.72 14.67
CA LYS A 90 -0.80 -10.42 13.53
C LYS A 90 -0.02 -10.11 12.27
N ASN A 91 0.39 -11.12 11.52
CA ASN A 91 1.05 -10.89 10.25
C ASN A 91 0.01 -10.47 9.21
N LEU A 92 0.41 -9.61 8.26
CA LEU A 92 -0.42 -9.31 7.08
C LEU A 92 -0.93 -10.60 6.39
N TYR A 93 -0.09 -11.65 6.43
CA TYR A 93 -0.37 -12.99 5.92
C TYR A 93 -1.47 -13.75 6.67
N ASP A 94 -1.81 -13.38 7.90
CA ASP A 94 -2.91 -14.02 8.65
C ASP A 94 -4.29 -13.60 8.14
N LEU A 95 -4.35 -12.53 7.33
CA LEU A 95 -5.57 -11.99 6.72
C LEU A 95 -5.96 -12.70 5.41
N CYS A 96 -4.97 -13.34 4.75
CA CYS A 96 -5.12 -14.09 3.51
C CYS A 96 -4.14 -15.26 3.51
N LEU A 97 -4.66 -16.47 3.77
CA LEU A 97 -3.88 -17.71 3.73
C LEU A 97 -4.19 -18.48 2.45
N VAL A 98 -3.16 -19.02 1.82
CA VAL A 98 -3.30 -19.97 0.70
C VAL A 98 -3.10 -21.37 1.24
N GLU A 99 -4.14 -22.18 1.21
CA GLU A 99 -4.11 -23.58 1.62
C GLU A 99 -4.79 -24.45 0.56
N ASN A 100 -4.09 -25.46 0.03
CA ASN A 100 -4.61 -26.37 -1.00
C ASN A 100 -5.20 -25.64 -2.22
N ASP A 101 -4.48 -24.65 -2.75
CA ASP A 101 -4.91 -23.78 -3.87
C ASP A 101 -6.21 -22.99 -3.62
N LYS A 102 -6.61 -22.85 -2.35
CA LYS A 102 -7.77 -22.05 -1.93
C LYS A 102 -7.33 -20.91 -1.04
N TYR A 103 -7.95 -19.75 -1.24
CA TYR A 103 -7.78 -18.59 -0.38
C TYR A 103 -8.73 -18.69 0.81
N LEU A 104 -8.18 -18.69 2.02
CA LEU A 104 -8.93 -18.50 3.26
C LEU A 104 -8.90 -17.02 3.62
N ILE A 105 -10.04 -16.35 3.42
CA ILE A 105 -10.21 -14.92 3.67
C ILE A 105 -11.02 -14.73 4.95
N GLN A 106 -10.52 -13.94 5.90
CA GLN A 106 -11.23 -13.63 7.15
C GLN A 106 -12.45 -12.68 6.97
N ARG A 107 -13.01 -12.58 5.76
CA ARG A 107 -14.13 -11.68 5.39
C ARG A 107 -13.86 -10.19 5.62
N SER A 108 -12.60 -9.75 5.66
CA SER A 108 -12.25 -8.32 5.65
C SER A 108 -12.10 -7.80 4.21
N ARG A 109 -12.41 -6.52 3.98
CA ARG A 109 -12.17 -5.85 2.68
C ARG A 109 -10.69 -5.94 2.29
N LEU A 110 -9.81 -5.73 3.26
CA LEU A 110 -8.37 -5.93 3.13
C LEU A 110 -8.01 -7.36 2.65
N GLY A 111 -8.59 -8.40 3.23
CA GLY A 111 -8.34 -9.79 2.81
C GLY A 111 -8.78 -10.06 1.37
N ILE A 112 -9.93 -9.53 0.95
CA ILE A 112 -10.43 -9.66 -0.43
C ILE A 112 -9.50 -8.94 -1.41
N ALA A 113 -9.10 -7.70 -1.11
CA ALA A 113 -8.21 -6.94 -1.97
C ALA A 113 -6.82 -7.58 -2.09
N LEU A 114 -6.29 -8.15 -1.00
CA LEU A 114 -5.02 -8.89 -1.02
C LEU A 114 -5.09 -10.13 -1.92
N VAL A 115 -6.18 -10.91 -1.87
CA VAL A 115 -6.39 -12.05 -2.79
C VAL A 115 -6.43 -11.59 -4.23
N PHE A 116 -7.17 -10.53 -4.53
CA PHE A 116 -7.29 -9.99 -5.87
C PHE A 116 -5.91 -9.59 -6.43
N LEU A 117 -5.12 -8.82 -5.68
CA LEU A 117 -3.77 -8.46 -6.09
C LEU A 117 -2.87 -9.68 -6.32
N GLN A 118 -2.96 -10.71 -5.46
CA GLN A 118 -2.18 -11.94 -5.64
C GLN A 118 -2.56 -12.70 -6.92
N GLN A 119 -3.86 -12.77 -7.25
CA GLN A 119 -4.34 -13.37 -8.51
C GLN A 119 -3.80 -12.61 -9.74
N GLU A 120 -3.70 -11.28 -9.62
CA GLU A 120 -3.12 -10.38 -10.63
C GLU A 120 -1.58 -10.33 -10.60
N LYS A 121 -0.94 -11.24 -9.84
CA LYS A 121 0.52 -11.37 -9.71
C LYS A 121 1.20 -10.13 -9.12
N ILE A 122 0.46 -9.34 -8.36
CA ILE A 122 0.97 -8.20 -7.61
C ILE A 122 1.33 -8.66 -6.21
N LYS A 123 2.55 -8.31 -5.80
CA LYS A 123 3.13 -8.75 -4.54
C LYS A 123 2.92 -7.66 -3.48
N VAL A 124 2.32 -8.05 -2.35
CA VAL A 124 2.26 -7.22 -1.14
C VAL A 124 3.09 -7.91 -0.08
N GLU A 125 4.05 -7.20 0.49
CA GLU A 125 4.99 -7.76 1.47
C GLU A 125 5.12 -6.85 2.68
N GLN A 126 5.23 -7.47 3.85
CA GLN A 126 5.63 -6.76 5.06
C GLN A 126 7.15 -6.65 5.10
N VAL A 127 7.66 -5.42 5.09
CA VAL A 127 9.10 -5.15 5.20
C VAL A 127 9.40 -4.68 6.62
N TYR A 128 10.19 -5.47 7.37
CA TYR A 128 10.64 -5.07 8.70
C TYR A 128 11.86 -4.17 8.59
N GLY A 129 11.77 -2.95 9.11
CA GLY A 129 12.94 -2.11 9.36
C GLY A 129 13.75 -2.73 10.50
N LYS A 130 15.04 -3.05 10.28
CA LYS A 130 15.95 -3.29 11.41
C LYS A 130 15.99 -2.00 12.23
N GLY A 131 15.78 -2.09 13.55
CA GLY A 131 15.69 -0.93 14.43
C GLY A 131 16.81 0.09 14.19
N GLY A 132 16.43 1.35 13.97
CA GLY A 132 17.33 2.47 13.71
C GLY A 132 17.42 2.85 12.23
N GLY A 133 16.42 3.60 11.76
CA GLY A 133 16.49 4.32 10.49
C GLY A 133 16.19 3.47 9.26
N ILE A 134 15.15 3.87 8.53
CA ILE A 134 15.16 3.64 7.08
C ILE A 134 16.31 4.51 6.55
N GLU A 135 17.50 3.94 6.39
CA GLU A 135 18.52 4.54 5.54
C GLU A 135 18.00 4.51 4.11
N LEU A 136 17.37 5.63 3.74
CA LEU A 136 17.09 6.02 2.38
C LEU A 136 18.44 6.27 1.70
N LEU A 137 19.00 5.24 1.07
CA LEU A 137 19.95 5.42 -0.04
C LEU A 137 19.22 5.95 -1.27
#